data_AF-A0A4Q1EZV6-F1
#
_entry.id   AF-A0A4Q1EZV6-F1
#
_cell.length_a   1.000
_cell.length_b   1.000
_cell.length_c   1.000
_cell.angle_alpha   90.00
_cell.angle_beta   90.00
_cell.angle_gamma   90.00
#
_symmetry.space_group_name_H-M   'P 1'
#
loop_
_entity.id
_entity.type
_entity.pdbx_description
1 polymer ?
#
loop_
_entity_poly.entity_id
_entity_poly.type
_entity_poly.pdbx_seq_one_letter_code
_entity_poly.pdbx_strand_id
1 'polypeptide(L)' 'GTVYYGSLTAGTCESIRRLAVTAILNNAGAPTGSATQEFCSASNALVSDLVTNESNVTWYDAANDGNVVSAGTALVNG' A
#
# COMPACT_ATOMS: atom_id res chain seq x y z
N GLY A 1 -0.22 -4.63 17.33
CA GLY A 1 0.86 -3.65 17.23
C GLY A 1 2.04 -4.09 18.08
N THR A 2 3.25 -3.70 17.73
CA THR A 2 4.49 -4.02 18.47
C THR A 2 4.88 -2.81 19.31
N VAL A 3 5.22 -3.02 20.59
CA VAL A 3 5.64 -1.94 21.48
C VAL A 3 7.15 -1.77 21.41
N TYR A 4 7.59 -0.54 21.13
CA TYR A 4 8.99 -0.12 21.16
C TYR A 4 9.21 0.85 22.31
N TYR A 5 10.45 0.93 22.78
CA TYR A 5 10.82 1.79 23.89
C TYR A 5 11.94 2.73 23.46
N GLY A 6 11.66 4.03 23.47
CA GLY A 6 12.68 5.05 23.24
C GLY A 6 13.47 5.32 24.52
N SER A 7 14.80 5.42 24.39
CA SER A 7 15.69 5.95 25.42
C SER A 7 16.42 7.19 24.92
N LEU A 8 16.75 8.09 25.85
CA LEU A 8 17.58 9.25 25.60
C LEU A 8 18.96 9.00 26.20
N THR A 9 20.02 9.27 25.43
CA THR A 9 21.40 9.23 25.93
C THR A 9 21.97 10.64 25.93
N ALA A 10 22.48 11.09 27.08
CA ALA A 10 23.21 12.35 27.22
C ALA A 10 24.62 12.06 27.75
N GLY A 11 25.62 12.18 26.88
CA GLY A 11 26.98 11.71 27.18
C GLY A 11 27.00 10.20 27.38
N THR A 12 27.34 9.74 28.59
CA THR A 12 27.34 8.31 28.96
C THR A 12 26.10 7.88 29.75
N CYS A 13 25.18 8.80 30.04
CA CYS A 13 24.00 8.51 30.85
C CYS A 13 22.79 8.21 29.96
N GLU A 14 22.24 7.01 30.06
CA GLU A 14 20.96 6.62 29.45
C GLU A 14 19.81 6.90 30.43
N SER A 15 18.66 7.35 29.91
CA SER A 15 17.46 7.61 30.70
C SER A 15 16.94 6.36 31.41
N ILE A 16 16.71 6.45 32.73
CA ILE A 16 16.07 5.37 33.52
C ILE A 16 14.59 5.13 33.15
N ARG A 17 13.91 6.14 32.61
CA ARG A 17 12.52 6.05 32.14
C ARG A 17 12.55 5.92 30.62
N ARG A 18 11.86 4.91 30.10
CA ARG A 18 11.71 4.69 28.65
C ARG A 18 10.30 5.03 28.21
N LEU A 19 10.18 5.71 27.08
CA LEU A 19 8.88 6.03 26.48
C LEU A 19 8.41 4.84 25.66
N ALA A 20 7.28 4.24 26.05
CA ALA A 20 6.63 3.19 25.26
C ALA A 20 5.92 3.82 24.05
N VAL A 21 6.15 3.27 22.87
CA VAL A 21 5.50 3.64 21.61
C VAL A 21 4.94 2.38 20.97
N THR A 22 3.62 2.34 20.77
CA THR A 22 2.97 1.21 20.11
C THR A 22 2.94 1.46 18.60
N ALA A 23 3.74 0.69 17.85
CA ALA A 23 3.65 0.66 16.40
C ALA A 23 2.47 -0.20 15.97
N ILE A 24 1.52 0.39 15.26
CA ILE A 24 0.38 -0.32 14.69
C ILE A 24 0.59 -0.39 13.18
N LEU A 25 0.85 -1.58 12.66
CA LEU A 25 0.72 -1.87 11.24
C LEU A 25 -0.74 -2.20 10.98
N ASN A 26 -1.41 -1.37 10.18
CA ASN A 26 -2.72 -1.70 9.64
C ASN A 26 -2.49 -2.33 8.26
N ASN A 27 -2.94 -3.57 8.09
CA ASN A 27 -3.00 -4.16 6.75
C ASN A 27 -4.20 -3.55 6.03
N ALA A 28 -3.96 -2.80 4.96
CA ALA A 28 -5.04 -2.46 4.05
C ALA A 28 -5.52 -3.76 3.39
N GLY A 29 -6.83 -4.00 3.38
CA GLY A 29 -7.40 -5.11 2.64
C GLY A 29 -7.12 -4.95 1.14
N ALA A 30 -7.24 -6.04 0.39
CA ALA A 30 -7.30 -5.94 -1.06
C ALA A 30 -8.48 -5.04 -1.46
N PRO A 31 -8.35 -4.23 -2.53
CA PRO A 31 -9.47 -3.45 -3.05
C PRO A 31 -10.68 -4.33 -3.36
N THR A 32 -11.87 -3.79 -3.17
CA THR A 32 -13.14 -4.44 -3.50
C THR A 32 -13.77 -3.79 -4.74
N GLY A 33 -14.63 -4.54 -5.42
CA GLY A 33 -15.28 -4.09 -6.65
C GLY A 33 -15.64 -5.26 -7.55
N SER A 34 -15.95 -4.96 -8.80
CA SER A 34 -16.13 -6.01 -9.81
C SER A 34 -14.78 -6.66 -10.11
N ALA A 35 -14.70 -7.98 -9.88
CA ALA A 35 -13.49 -8.75 -10.18
C ALA A 35 -13.18 -8.80 -11.69
N THR A 36 -14.24 -8.67 -12.52
CA THR A 36 -14.13 -8.59 -13.98
C THR A 36 -14.64 -7.22 -14.42
N GLN A 37 -13.81 -6.48 -15.15
CA GLN A 37 -14.16 -5.21 -15.77
C GLN A 37 -13.88 -5.35 -17.26
N GLU A 38 -14.84 -4.96 -18.08
CA GLU A 38 -14.77 -5.11 -19.52
C GLU A 38 -14.50 -3.75 -20.15
N PHE A 39 -13.48 -3.69 -20.99
CA PHE A 39 -13.06 -2.49 -21.71
C PHE A 39 -13.02 -2.79 -23.21
N CYS A 40 -13.59 -1.93 -24.03
CA CYS A 40 -13.48 -2.07 -25.47
C CYS A 40 -12.01 -1.97 -25.89
N SER A 41 -11.48 -2.88 -26.71
CA SER A 41 -10.07 -2.83 -27.14
C SER A 41 -9.69 -1.51 -27.86
N ALA A 42 -10.67 -0.80 -28.43
CA ALA A 42 -10.48 0.51 -29.06
C ALA A 42 -10.36 1.68 -28.06
N SER A 43 -10.66 1.48 -26.77
CA SER A 43 -10.62 2.55 -25.76
C SER A 43 -9.20 2.87 -25.28
N ASN A 44 -8.21 2.02 -25.57
CA ASN A 44 -6.85 2.11 -25.02
C ASN A 44 -6.87 2.32 -23.50
N ALA A 45 -7.70 1.55 -22.79
CA ALA A 45 -7.87 1.66 -21.35
C ALA A 45 -6.53 1.54 -20.61
N LEU A 46 -6.40 2.31 -19.54
CA LEU A 46 -5.22 2.38 -18.68
C LEU A 46 -5.52 1.77 -17.31
N VAL A 47 -4.48 1.50 -16.52
CA VAL A 47 -4.61 1.09 -15.12
C VAL A 47 -5.40 2.11 -14.28
N SER A 48 -5.34 3.39 -14.64
CA SER A 48 -6.18 4.44 -14.01
C SER A 48 -7.68 4.28 -14.26
N ASP A 49 -8.08 3.53 -15.28
CA ASP A 49 -9.49 3.33 -15.63
C ASP A 49 -10.14 2.19 -14.86
N LEU A 50 -9.35 1.42 -14.09
CA LEU A 50 -9.87 0.38 -13.21
C LEU A 50 -10.68 1.00 -12.07
N VAL A 51 -11.91 0.53 -11.90
CA VAL A 51 -12.83 1.02 -10.87
C VAL A 51 -12.79 0.10 -9.66
N THR A 52 -12.55 0.69 -8.49
CA THR A 52 -12.62 0.04 -7.17
C THR A 52 -13.60 0.81 -6.27
N ASN A 53 -14.08 0.17 -5.21
CA ASN A 53 -14.91 0.85 -4.21
C ASN A 53 -14.07 1.79 -3.31
N GLU A 54 -12.80 1.47 -3.13
CA GLU A 54 -11.84 2.26 -2.36
C GLU A 54 -11.18 3.33 -3.21
N SER A 55 -10.74 4.40 -2.55
CA SER A 55 -9.92 5.45 -3.16
C SER A 55 -8.42 5.16 -2.99
N ASN A 56 -7.59 5.78 -3.84
CA ASN A 56 -6.12 5.73 -3.76
C ASN A 56 -5.53 4.31 -3.82
N VAL A 57 -6.15 3.43 -4.61
CA VAL A 57 -5.64 2.07 -4.85
C VAL A 57 -4.33 2.12 -5.64
N THR A 58 -3.33 1.36 -5.19
CA THR A 58 -2.05 1.16 -5.90
C THR A 58 -1.98 -0.27 -6.42
N TRP A 59 -1.68 -0.43 -7.70
CA TRP A 59 -1.58 -1.72 -8.37
C TRP A 59 -0.14 -2.23 -8.41
N TYR A 60 0.03 -3.55 -8.31
CA TYR A 60 1.33 -4.25 -8.33
C TYR A 60 1.30 -5.41 -9.33
N ASP A 61 2.46 -5.73 -9.90
CA ASP A 61 2.62 -6.82 -10.89
C ASP A 61 2.69 -8.23 -10.27
N ALA A 62 2.87 -8.33 -8.95
CA ALA A 62 2.91 -9.58 -8.21
C ALA A 62 2.31 -9.43 -6.80
N ALA A 63 1.82 -10.55 -6.24
CA ALA A 63 1.22 -10.56 -4.91
C ALA A 63 2.22 -10.34 -3.77
N ASN A 64 3.49 -10.73 -3.97
CA ASN A 64 4.59 -10.53 -3.02
C ASN A 64 5.80 -9.98 -3.77
N ASP A 65 6.52 -9.03 -3.18
CA ASP A 65 7.74 -8.41 -3.73
C ASP A 65 7.59 -7.88 -5.18
N GLY A 66 6.37 -7.49 -5.56
CA GLY A 66 6.07 -6.92 -6.88
C GLY A 66 6.46 -5.45 -7.01
N ASN A 67 6.51 -4.96 -8.24
CA ASN A 67 6.73 -3.56 -8.56
C ASN A 67 5.39 -2.83 -8.69
N VAL A 68 5.41 -1.54 -8.32
CA VAL A 68 4.26 -0.65 -8.55
C VAL A 68 4.03 -0.51 -10.05
N VAL A 69 2.79 -0.75 -10.47
CA VAL A 69 2.35 -0.52 -11.84
C VAL A 69 1.90 0.93 -11.97
N SER A 70 2.47 1.65 -12.95
CA SER A 70 2.10 3.04 -13.21
C SER A 70 0.63 3.13 -13.64
N ALA A 71 -0.07 4.16 -13.17
CA ALA A 71 -1.44 4.45 -13.59
C ALA A 71 -1.59 4.66 -15.12
N GLY A 72 -0.52 5.09 -15.79
CA GLY A 72 -0.47 5.26 -17.25
C GLY A 72 -0.16 3.98 -18.03
N THR A 73 -0.06 2.82 -17.39
CA THR A 73 0.17 1.54 -18.06
C THR A 73 -1.09 1.13 -18.81
N ALA A 74 -0.96 0.80 -20.10
CA ALA A 74 -2.08 0.33 -20.90
C ALA A 74 -2.52 -1.09 -20.48
N LEU A 75 -3.82 -1.30 -20.42
CA LEU A 75 -4.40 -2.63 -20.23
C LEU A 75 -4.20 -3.43 -21.51
N VAL A 76 -3.49 -4.55 -21.39
CA VAL A 76 -3.22 -5.48 -22.51
C VAL A 76 -4.37 -6.45 -22.77
N ASN A 77 -5.22 -6.68 -21.76
CA ASN A 77 -6.49 -7.38 -21.87
C ASN A 77 -7.52 -6.63 -21.04
N GLY A 78 -8.61 -6.22 -21.69
CA GLY A 78 -9.76 -5.54 -21.11
C GLY A 78 -11.01 -6.05 -21.77
#